data_AF-A0A7J2S5G9-F1
#
_entry.id   AF-A0A7J2S5G9-F1
#
_cell.length_a   1.000
_cell.length_b   1.000
_cell.length_c   1.000
_cell.angle_alpha   90.00
_cell.angle_beta   90.00
_cell.angle_gamma   90.00
#
_symmetry.space_group_name_H-M   'P 1'
#
loop_
_entity.id
_entity.type
_entity.pdbx_description
1 polymer ?
#
loop_
_entity_poly.entity_id
_entity_poly.type
_entity_poly.pdbx_seq_one_letter_code
_entity_poly.pdbx_strand_id
1 'polypeptide(L)'
;MKKYVIILLATTLMVIFLAETTLAESKIYLEYFYSEGCPTCATKTPIIDQIELQYRGKIIVKRYDISQSDNYKRWISYGFYDIPSVVINNETKIPNEKLNKTNLENIIISYLSGEEINVTKNNNTLNVPIFGEINTKKVSLILLTIVFGGLDSFNPCAFFVLLVLLNLLLYANSKRRMLLIGSIFVFFSGFIYFLFMLALFGVFYGIFLITEQHSIISIVVGSIALIIGGLNVKDFFYLKKGPSASIPNSKKQKLFKRMRKIVNISYLPYMIIGTIALAVFANTYELFCTMMLPVIYTSEVLPIYGLSIHN
;
A
#
# COMPACT_ATOMS: atom_id res chain seq x y z
N MET A 1 -4.35 -34.34 76.60
CA MET A 1 -3.68 -33.48 75.58
C MET A 1 -3.51 -34.16 74.22
N LYS A 2 -2.97 -35.38 74.12
CA LYS A 2 -2.76 -36.07 72.81
C LYS A 2 -4.01 -36.25 71.93
N LYS A 3 -5.20 -36.54 72.50
CA LYS A 3 -6.44 -36.70 71.72
C LYS A 3 -6.91 -35.40 71.04
N TYR A 4 -6.79 -34.25 71.71
CA TYR A 4 -7.18 -32.96 71.14
C TYR A 4 -6.21 -32.49 70.04
N VAL A 5 -4.92 -32.82 70.17
CA VAL A 5 -3.92 -32.54 69.12
C VAL A 5 -4.22 -33.35 67.87
N ILE A 6 -4.58 -34.63 68.00
CA ILE A 6 -4.93 -35.48 66.84
C ILE A 6 -6.20 -34.99 66.15
N ILE A 7 -7.20 -34.55 66.91
CA ILE A 7 -8.44 -33.98 66.35
C ILE A 7 -8.15 -32.66 65.64
N LEU A 8 -7.32 -31.78 66.23
CA LEU A 8 -6.92 -30.51 65.60
C LEU A 8 -6.09 -30.73 64.33
N LEU A 9 -5.23 -31.75 64.32
CA LEU A 9 -4.44 -32.12 63.14
C LEU A 9 -5.32 -32.74 62.05
N ALA A 10 -6.30 -33.57 62.42
CA ALA A 10 -7.24 -34.15 61.48
C ALA A 10 -8.18 -33.10 60.88
N THR A 11 -8.65 -32.12 61.67
CA THR A 11 -9.50 -31.04 61.17
C THR A 11 -8.72 -30.06 60.29
N THR A 12 -7.46 -29.74 60.64
CA THR A 12 -6.60 -28.93 59.75
C THR A 12 -6.25 -29.66 58.46
N LEU A 13 -5.98 -30.96 58.51
CA LEU A 13 -5.72 -31.77 57.31
C LEU A 13 -6.97 -31.90 56.42
N MET A 14 -8.17 -31.99 57.01
CA MET A 14 -9.44 -32.03 56.28
C MET A 14 -9.80 -30.69 55.62
N VAL A 15 -9.45 -29.56 56.25
CA VAL A 15 -9.60 -28.22 55.65
C VAL A 15 -8.62 -28.03 54.48
N ILE A 16 -7.42 -28.61 54.55
CA ILE A 16 -6.45 -28.60 53.43
C ILE A 16 -6.95 -29.47 52.27
N PHE A 17 -7.70 -30.54 52.54
CA PHE A 17 -8.27 -31.43 51.50
C PHE A 17 -9.56 -30.88 50.85
N LEU A 18 -10.27 -29.96 51.51
CA LEU A 18 -11.45 -29.27 50.98
C LEU A 18 -11.14 -27.93 50.30
N ALA A 19 -9.88 -27.52 50.28
CA ALA A 19 -9.45 -26.40 49.45
C ALA A 19 -9.46 -26.84 47.98
N GLU A 20 -10.63 -26.72 47.34
CA GLU A 20 -10.71 -26.77 45.89
C GLU A 20 -9.71 -25.77 45.31
N THR A 21 -8.77 -26.26 44.52
CA THR A 21 -7.93 -25.42 43.68
C THR A 21 -8.84 -24.75 42.67
N THR A 22 -9.29 -23.54 42.95
CA THR A 22 -9.94 -22.68 41.96
C THR A 22 -8.88 -22.32 40.93
N LEU A 23 -8.80 -23.11 39.85
CA LEU A 23 -8.18 -22.67 38.61
C LEU A 23 -8.97 -21.43 38.17
N ALA A 24 -8.40 -20.25 38.41
CA ALA A 24 -8.89 -19.03 37.82
C ALA A 24 -8.93 -19.26 36.30
N GLU A 25 -10.15 -19.37 35.75
CA GLU A 25 -10.38 -19.55 34.33
C GLU A 25 -9.82 -18.30 33.62
N SER A 26 -8.59 -18.39 33.12
CA SER A 26 -7.90 -17.28 32.48
C SER A 26 -8.59 -16.97 31.16
N LYS A 27 -9.58 -16.08 31.20
CA LYS A 27 -10.32 -15.64 30.01
C LYS A 27 -9.36 -14.94 29.05
N ILE A 28 -9.39 -15.36 27.79
CA ILE A 28 -8.59 -14.78 26.72
C ILE A 28 -9.28 -13.49 26.25
N TYR A 29 -8.56 -12.38 26.20
CA TYR A 29 -9.05 -11.11 25.69
C TYR A 29 -8.66 -10.94 24.22
N LEU A 30 -9.65 -10.78 23.34
CA LEU A 30 -9.46 -10.55 21.92
C LEU A 30 -9.95 -9.14 21.57
N GLU A 31 -9.03 -8.22 21.28
CA GLU A 31 -9.34 -6.87 20.79
C GLU A 31 -9.41 -6.91 19.26
N TYR A 32 -10.59 -6.67 18.68
CA TYR A 32 -10.83 -6.59 17.23
C TYR A 32 -10.98 -5.13 16.81
N PHE A 33 -10.08 -4.65 15.97
CA PHE A 33 -10.08 -3.30 15.42
C PHE A 33 -10.65 -3.32 14.00
N TYR A 34 -11.67 -2.51 13.76
CA TYR A 34 -12.39 -2.42 12.48
C TYR A 34 -12.86 -0.98 12.22
N SER A 35 -13.49 -0.73 11.07
CA SER A 35 -14.28 0.48 10.88
C SER A 35 -15.57 0.18 10.10
N GLU A 36 -16.62 0.95 10.33
CA GLU A 36 -17.85 0.85 9.53
C GLU A 36 -17.58 1.28 8.09
N GLY A 37 -18.05 0.48 7.12
CA GLY A 37 -17.84 0.73 5.69
C GLY A 37 -16.62 0.04 5.07
N CYS A 38 -15.64 -0.35 5.88
CA CYS A 38 -14.47 -1.12 5.47
C CYS A 38 -14.83 -2.46 4.76
N PRO A 39 -14.53 -2.64 3.46
CA PRO A 39 -14.91 -3.85 2.72
C PRO A 39 -14.20 -5.12 3.20
N THR A 40 -12.91 -5.01 3.55
CA THR A 40 -12.13 -6.12 4.13
C THR A 40 -12.70 -6.53 5.48
N CYS A 41 -13.13 -5.56 6.30
CA CYS A 41 -13.77 -5.80 7.58
C CYS A 41 -15.09 -6.55 7.40
N ALA A 42 -15.93 -6.19 6.41
CA ALA A 42 -17.19 -6.88 6.14
C ALA A 42 -17.00 -8.39 5.87
N THR A 43 -15.90 -8.78 5.24
CA THR A 43 -15.60 -10.21 4.98
C THR A 43 -15.04 -10.96 6.19
N LYS A 44 -14.40 -10.26 7.14
CA LYS A 44 -13.67 -10.87 8.27
C LYS A 44 -14.39 -10.77 9.60
N THR A 45 -15.29 -9.81 9.78
CA THR A 45 -16.17 -9.72 10.96
C THR A 45 -16.93 -11.04 11.21
N PRO A 46 -17.50 -11.73 10.19
CA PRO A 46 -18.13 -13.03 10.41
C PRO A 46 -17.20 -14.10 10.99
N ILE A 47 -15.89 -14.03 10.71
CA ILE A 47 -14.90 -14.94 11.29
C ILE A 47 -14.79 -14.69 12.79
N ILE A 48 -14.73 -13.42 13.21
CA ILE A 48 -14.69 -13.03 14.63
C ILE A 48 -15.97 -13.45 15.35
N ASP A 49 -17.12 -13.28 14.71
CA ASP A 49 -18.40 -13.70 15.28
C ASP A 49 -18.47 -15.21 15.48
N GLN A 50 -17.96 -16.00 14.51
CA GLN A 50 -17.84 -17.45 14.66
C GLN A 50 -16.91 -17.85 15.81
N ILE A 51 -15.77 -17.17 15.95
CA ILE A 51 -14.82 -17.43 17.04
C ILE A 51 -15.44 -17.12 18.40
N GLU A 52 -16.16 -16.01 18.53
CA GLU A 52 -16.85 -15.65 19.78
C GLU A 52 -17.90 -16.69 20.17
N LEU A 53 -18.66 -17.19 19.18
CA LEU A 53 -19.66 -18.24 19.40
C LEU A 53 -19.02 -19.59 19.76
N GLN A 54 -17.96 -19.98 19.05
CA GLN A 54 -17.28 -21.27 19.20
C GLN A 54 -16.55 -21.39 20.55
N TYR A 55 -15.96 -20.30 21.03
CA TYR A 55 -15.20 -20.27 22.29
C TYR A 55 -15.93 -19.49 23.40
N ARG A 56 -17.27 -19.48 23.34
CA ARG A 56 -18.12 -18.78 24.31
C ARG A 56 -17.77 -19.20 25.75
N GLY A 57 -17.53 -18.20 26.60
CA GLY A 57 -17.13 -18.40 27.99
C GLY A 57 -15.62 -18.45 28.23
N LYS A 58 -14.83 -18.82 27.21
CA LYS A 58 -13.35 -18.87 27.26
C LYS A 58 -12.67 -17.62 26.72
N ILE A 59 -13.34 -16.91 25.79
CA ILE A 59 -12.82 -15.69 25.15
C ILE A 59 -13.80 -14.53 25.41
N ILE A 60 -13.23 -13.34 25.64
CA ILE A 60 -13.94 -12.06 25.67
C ILE A 60 -13.50 -11.27 24.45
N VAL A 61 -14.42 -11.07 23.50
CA VAL A 61 -14.18 -10.25 22.31
C VAL A 61 -14.57 -8.79 22.58
N LYS A 62 -13.61 -7.88 22.43
CA LYS A 62 -13.82 -6.43 22.47
C LYS A 62 -13.68 -5.88 21.07
N ARG A 63 -14.71 -5.17 20.60
CA ARG A 63 -14.72 -4.58 19.26
C ARG A 63 -14.46 -3.08 19.38
N TYR A 64 -13.49 -2.59 18.60
CA TYR A 64 -13.04 -1.20 18.60
C TYR A 64 -13.18 -0.63 17.19
N ASP A 65 -14.12 0.29 17.00
CA ASP A 65 -14.22 1.05 15.76
C ASP A 65 -13.15 2.15 15.75
N ILE A 66 -12.22 2.07 14.81
CA ILE A 66 -11.12 3.02 14.67
C ILE A 66 -11.55 4.38 14.11
N SER A 67 -12.83 4.54 13.71
CA SER A 67 -13.42 5.85 13.43
C SER A 67 -13.39 6.76 14.67
N GLN A 68 -13.35 6.16 15.86
CA GLN A 68 -13.24 6.87 17.13
C GLN A 68 -11.76 7.15 17.48
N SER A 69 -11.47 8.39 17.88
CA SER A 69 -10.10 8.87 18.12
C SER A 69 -9.33 8.09 19.17
N ASP A 70 -9.98 7.65 20.25
CA ASP A 70 -9.33 6.88 21.32
C ASP A 70 -9.01 5.45 20.89
N ASN A 71 -9.86 4.84 20.07
CA ASN A 71 -9.64 3.51 19.50
C ASN A 71 -8.53 3.54 18.46
N TYR A 72 -8.48 4.59 17.62
CA TYR A 72 -7.40 4.82 16.66
C TYR A 72 -6.02 4.93 17.36
N LYS A 73 -5.93 5.72 18.44
CA LYS A 73 -4.70 5.83 19.24
C LYS A 73 -4.24 4.48 19.80
N ARG A 74 -5.18 3.67 20.29
CA ARG A 74 -4.90 2.31 20.79
C ARG A 74 -4.45 1.37 19.66
N TRP A 75 -5.08 1.46 18.50
CA TRP A 75 -4.72 0.66 17.33
C TRP A 75 -3.30 0.98 16.83
N ILE A 76 -2.97 2.27 16.72
CA ILE A 76 -1.62 2.74 16.36
C ILE A 76 -0.58 2.36 17.43
N SER A 77 -0.91 2.35 18.73
CA SER A 77 0.06 1.98 19.77
C SER A 77 0.51 0.52 19.67
N TYR A 78 -0.28 -0.35 19.04
CA TYR A 78 0.14 -1.71 18.69
C TYR A 78 1.02 -1.77 17.43
N GLY A 79 1.14 -0.70 16.65
CA GLY A 79 1.95 -0.62 15.43
C GLY A 79 1.25 -1.17 14.18
N PHE A 80 -0.08 -1.16 14.16
CA PHE A 80 -0.83 -1.54 12.97
C PHE A 80 -0.93 -0.39 11.97
N TYR A 81 -1.07 -0.75 10.69
CA TYR A 81 -1.21 0.17 9.57
C TYR A 81 -2.37 -0.21 8.64
N ASP A 82 -2.99 -1.39 8.84
CA ASP A 82 -4.12 -1.88 8.05
C ASP A 82 -5.22 -2.50 8.93
N ILE A 83 -6.48 -2.35 8.51
CA ILE A 83 -7.67 -2.92 9.14
C ILE A 83 -8.38 -3.95 8.24
N PRO A 84 -9.05 -4.96 8.84
CA PRO A 84 -9.16 -5.21 10.27
C PRO A 84 -7.91 -5.85 10.88
N SER A 85 -7.74 -5.69 12.19
CA SER A 85 -6.62 -6.31 12.94
C SER A 85 -7.09 -6.82 14.30
N VAL A 86 -6.37 -7.81 14.83
CA VAL A 86 -6.69 -8.43 16.13
C VAL A 86 -5.48 -8.41 17.05
N VAL A 87 -5.73 -8.15 18.32
CA VAL A 87 -4.76 -8.33 19.41
C VAL A 87 -5.31 -9.31 20.42
N ILE A 88 -4.51 -10.30 20.81
CA ILE A 88 -4.87 -11.26 21.85
C ILE A 88 -4.01 -11.02 23.10
N ASN A 89 -4.64 -10.84 24.25
CA ASN A 89 -4.04 -10.59 25.56
C ASN A 89 -2.98 -9.45 25.58
N ASN A 90 -3.15 -8.42 24.75
CA ASN A 90 -2.20 -7.31 24.56
C ASN A 90 -0.80 -7.72 24.05
N GLU A 91 -0.61 -8.98 23.65
CA GLU A 91 0.69 -9.54 23.27
C GLU A 91 0.72 -9.95 21.80
N THR A 92 -0.19 -10.84 21.39
CA THR A 92 -0.17 -11.39 20.03
C THR A 92 -0.91 -10.47 19.08
N LYS A 93 -0.16 -9.89 18.14
CA LYS A 93 -0.66 -8.95 17.12
C LYS A 93 -0.88 -9.67 15.80
N ILE A 94 -2.11 -9.59 15.28
CA ILE A 94 -2.54 -10.26 14.06
C ILE A 94 -2.99 -9.18 13.07
N PRO A 95 -2.12 -8.80 12.10
CA PRO A 95 -2.50 -7.85 11.06
C PRO A 95 -3.50 -8.48 10.08
N ASN A 96 -4.16 -7.64 9.28
CA ASN A 96 -5.17 -8.05 8.32
C ASN A 96 -4.73 -9.24 7.44
N GLU A 97 -3.53 -9.20 6.86
CA GLU A 97 -2.98 -10.27 6.01
C GLU A 97 -3.02 -11.67 6.66
N LYS A 98 -2.79 -11.74 7.97
CA LYS A 98 -2.75 -12.98 8.76
C LYS A 98 -4.08 -13.30 9.44
N LEU A 99 -5.09 -12.44 9.29
CA LEU A 99 -6.40 -12.61 9.89
C LEU A 99 -7.25 -13.57 9.03
N ASN A 100 -7.17 -14.85 9.38
CA ASN A 100 -8.01 -15.92 8.85
C ASN A 100 -8.44 -16.87 9.99
N LYS A 101 -9.47 -17.69 9.73
CA LYS A 101 -10.08 -18.55 10.76
C LYS A 101 -9.07 -19.52 11.37
N THR A 102 -8.34 -20.26 10.53
CA THR A 102 -7.39 -21.29 10.98
C THR A 102 -6.26 -20.71 11.85
N ASN A 103 -5.71 -19.57 11.47
CA ASN A 103 -4.66 -18.91 12.24
C ASN A 103 -5.17 -18.42 13.59
N LEU A 104 -6.37 -17.81 13.64
CA LEU A 104 -7.00 -17.42 14.90
C LEU A 104 -7.27 -18.61 15.80
N GLU A 105 -7.83 -19.70 15.27
CA GLU A 105 -8.09 -20.92 16.04
C GLU A 105 -6.81 -21.51 16.61
N ASN A 106 -5.75 -21.63 15.82
CA ASN A 106 -4.47 -22.15 16.29
C ASN A 106 -3.88 -21.32 17.43
N ILE A 107 -3.93 -19.98 17.30
CA ILE A 107 -3.43 -19.07 18.34
C ILE A 107 -4.29 -19.20 19.60
N ILE A 108 -5.61 -19.23 19.47
CA ILE A 108 -6.53 -19.43 20.60
C ILE A 108 -6.27 -20.76 21.30
N ILE A 109 -6.11 -21.84 20.55
CA ILE A 109 -5.80 -23.17 21.09
C ILE A 109 -4.48 -23.16 21.85
N SER A 110 -3.44 -22.47 21.36
CA SER A 110 -2.18 -22.32 22.09
C SER A 110 -2.35 -21.58 23.42
N TYR A 111 -3.13 -20.49 23.44
CA TYR A 111 -3.46 -19.77 24.68
C TYR A 111 -4.27 -20.62 25.67
N LEU A 112 -5.17 -21.48 25.17
CA LEU A 112 -5.96 -22.39 26.01
C LEU A 112 -5.17 -23.60 26.53
N SER A 113 -4.13 -24.01 25.80
CA SER A 113 -3.32 -25.20 26.12
C SER A 113 -2.11 -24.88 27.01
N GLY A 114 -1.82 -23.59 27.25
CA GLY A 114 -0.68 -23.16 28.08
C GLY A 114 0.69 -23.44 27.46
N GLU A 115 0.75 -23.69 26.15
CA GLU A 115 2.01 -23.83 25.43
C GLU A 115 2.61 -22.45 25.13
N GLU A 116 3.93 -22.31 25.32
CA GLU A 116 4.65 -21.07 24.99
C GLU A 116 4.48 -20.73 23.51
N ILE A 117 3.89 -19.56 23.29
CA ILE A 117 3.58 -19.02 21.97
C ILE A 117 4.88 -18.56 21.31
N ASN A 118 5.51 -19.43 20.52
CA ASN A 118 6.55 -19.06 19.55
C ASN A 118 5.97 -18.33 18.32
N VAL A 119 5.01 -17.42 18.50
CA VAL A 119 4.38 -16.62 17.41
C VAL A 119 5.18 -15.36 17.09
N THR A 120 6.25 -15.06 17.82
CA THR A 120 7.23 -14.02 17.43
C THR A 120 8.37 -14.53 16.55
N LYS A 121 8.19 -15.63 15.83
CA LYS A 121 8.82 -15.69 14.51
C LYS A 121 7.96 -14.87 13.56
N ASN A 122 8.29 -13.58 13.55
CA ASN A 122 7.99 -12.68 12.46
C ASN A 122 8.65 -13.29 11.21
N ASN A 123 7.99 -14.30 10.63
CA ASN A 123 8.32 -14.81 9.32
C ASN A 123 7.83 -13.73 8.38
N ASN A 124 8.67 -12.70 8.31
CA ASN A 124 8.69 -11.61 7.34
C ASN A 124 8.93 -12.17 5.93
N THR A 125 8.58 -13.40 5.64
CA THR A 125 8.85 -14.08 4.38
C THR A 125 7.65 -13.84 3.48
N LEU A 126 7.75 -12.84 2.61
CA LEU A 126 6.83 -12.69 1.48
C LEU A 126 7.20 -13.76 0.46
N ASN A 127 6.26 -14.66 0.18
CA ASN A 127 6.43 -15.64 -0.88
C ASN A 127 6.08 -14.97 -2.22
N VAL A 128 7.11 -14.57 -2.96
CA VAL A 128 6.92 -13.92 -4.26
C VAL A 128 6.92 -15.02 -5.33
N PRO A 129 5.86 -15.12 -6.16
CA PRO A 129 5.85 -16.07 -7.26
C PRO A 129 7.04 -15.72 -8.16
N ILE A 130 7.98 -16.67 -8.31
CA ILE A 130 9.30 -16.60 -8.98
C ILE A 130 10.51 -16.50 -8.04
N PHE A 131 10.48 -15.70 -6.97
CA PHE A 131 11.66 -15.42 -6.13
C PHE A 131 11.69 -16.15 -4.78
N GLY A 132 10.62 -16.87 -4.42
CA GLY A 132 10.54 -17.64 -3.18
C GLY A 132 10.33 -16.77 -1.94
N GLU A 133 10.66 -17.31 -0.76
CA GLU A 133 10.49 -16.63 0.53
C GLU A 133 11.53 -15.51 0.74
N ILE A 134 11.11 -14.26 0.62
CA ILE A 134 11.98 -13.08 0.82
C ILE A 134 11.71 -12.45 2.19
N ASN A 135 12.75 -12.36 3.02
CA ASN A 135 12.64 -11.71 4.34
C ASN A 135 12.55 -10.17 4.20
N THR A 136 11.37 -9.59 4.43
CA THR A 136 11.03 -8.17 4.23
C THR A 136 11.82 -7.20 5.09
N LYS A 137 12.42 -7.65 6.20
CA LYS A 137 13.33 -6.80 7.01
C LYS A 137 14.75 -6.69 6.43
N LYS A 138 15.13 -7.53 5.47
CA LYS A 138 16.49 -7.56 4.91
C LYS A 138 16.65 -6.83 3.58
N VAL A 139 15.55 -6.48 2.92
CA VAL A 139 15.63 -5.74 1.67
C VAL A 139 15.93 -4.28 2.02
N SER A 140 16.96 -3.69 1.41
CA SER A 140 17.26 -2.28 1.63
C SER A 140 16.24 -1.43 0.87
N LEU A 141 15.78 -0.35 1.49
CA LEU A 141 14.85 0.59 0.85
C LEU A 141 15.40 1.08 -0.50
N ILE A 142 16.72 1.32 -0.57
CA ILE A 142 17.39 1.74 -1.80
C ILE A 142 17.22 0.73 -2.95
N LEU A 143 17.25 -0.57 -2.64
CA LEU A 143 17.07 -1.62 -3.64
C LEU A 143 15.63 -1.62 -4.16
N LEU A 144 14.66 -1.47 -3.26
CA LEU A 144 13.25 -1.33 -3.66
C LEU A 144 13.03 -0.07 -4.50
N THR A 145 13.62 1.07 -4.14
CA THR A 145 13.55 2.29 -4.95
C THR A 145 14.09 2.06 -6.37
N ILE A 146 15.25 1.38 -6.49
CA ILE A 146 15.85 1.08 -7.80
C ILE A 146 14.95 0.15 -8.61
N VAL A 147 14.37 -0.87 -7.99
CA VAL A 147 13.47 -1.82 -8.67
C VAL A 147 12.21 -1.12 -9.15
N PHE A 148 11.53 -0.36 -8.29
CA PHE A 148 10.31 0.37 -8.65
C PHE A 148 10.58 1.44 -9.71
N GLY A 149 11.66 2.21 -9.59
CA GLY A 149 12.06 3.19 -10.61
C GLY A 149 12.45 2.52 -11.93
N GLY A 150 13.06 1.35 -11.88
CA GLY A 150 13.36 0.54 -13.07
C GLY A 150 12.08 0.04 -13.76
N LEU A 151 11.12 -0.47 -13.00
CA LEU A 151 9.82 -0.90 -13.52
C LEU A 151 9.04 0.27 -14.15
N ASP A 152 9.06 1.44 -13.52
CA ASP A 152 8.41 2.66 -14.02
C ASP A 152 9.06 3.14 -15.33
N SER A 153 10.39 3.03 -15.43
CA SER A 153 11.15 3.38 -16.64
C SER A 153 10.80 2.50 -17.86
N PHE A 154 10.34 1.26 -17.64
CA PHE A 154 9.92 0.34 -18.71
C PHE A 154 8.46 0.57 -19.13
N ASN A 155 8.13 1.81 -19.46
CA ASN A 155 6.79 2.23 -19.87
C ASN A 155 6.78 2.77 -21.31
N PRO A 156 5.80 2.39 -22.18
CA PRO A 156 5.66 2.95 -23.54
C PRO A 156 5.68 4.49 -23.59
N CYS A 157 5.18 5.16 -22.55
CA CYS A 157 5.16 6.62 -22.44
C CYS A 157 6.59 7.18 -22.28
N ALA A 158 7.44 6.55 -21.48
CA ALA A 158 8.83 6.95 -21.27
C ALA A 158 9.68 6.81 -22.55
N PHE A 159 9.47 5.75 -23.34
CA PHE A 159 10.18 5.58 -24.61
C PHE A 159 9.90 6.71 -25.61
N PHE A 160 8.64 7.16 -25.71
CA PHE A 160 8.30 8.28 -26.60
C PHE A 160 9.01 9.57 -26.19
N VAL A 161 9.04 9.87 -24.90
CA VAL A 161 9.72 11.05 -24.34
C VAL A 161 11.23 10.98 -24.63
N LEU A 162 11.84 9.82 -24.40
CA LEU A 162 13.26 9.60 -24.67
C LEU A 162 13.60 9.86 -26.15
N LEU A 163 12.78 9.41 -27.08
CA LEU A 163 12.96 9.67 -28.52
C LEU A 163 12.87 11.16 -28.85
N VAL A 164 11.93 11.88 -28.24
CA VAL A 164 11.80 13.33 -28.42
C VAL A 164 13.01 14.07 -27.86
N LEU A 165 13.48 13.69 -26.66
CA LEU A 165 14.68 14.26 -26.04
C LEU A 165 15.92 13.99 -26.90
N LEU A 166 16.11 12.76 -27.37
CA LEU A 166 17.23 12.40 -28.24
C LEU A 166 17.24 13.24 -29.51
N ASN A 167 16.08 13.42 -30.14
CA ASN A 167 15.96 14.27 -31.33
C ASN A 167 16.32 15.73 -31.03
N LEU A 168 15.91 16.27 -29.88
CA LEU A 168 16.33 17.61 -29.44
C LEU A 168 17.85 17.71 -29.25
N LEU A 169 18.47 16.68 -28.67
CA LEU A 169 19.92 16.63 -28.42
C LEU A 169 20.75 16.60 -29.71
N LEU A 170 20.23 16.04 -30.80
CA LEU A 170 20.90 16.06 -32.11
C LEU A 170 21.14 17.50 -32.61
N TYR A 171 20.27 18.45 -32.24
CA TYR A 171 20.41 19.87 -32.62
C TYR A 171 21.32 20.68 -31.69
N ALA A 172 21.78 20.12 -30.55
CA ALA A 172 22.59 20.84 -29.57
C ALA A 172 24.04 21.11 -30.05
N ASN A 173 24.51 20.38 -31.08
CA ASN A 173 25.82 20.56 -31.77
C ASN A 173 27.08 20.52 -30.86
N SER A 174 26.97 20.19 -29.57
CA SER A 174 28.10 20.15 -28.63
C SER A 174 27.83 19.22 -27.44
N LYS A 175 28.84 18.41 -27.05
CA LYS A 175 28.76 17.51 -25.88
C LYS A 175 28.41 18.23 -24.58
N ARG A 176 28.94 19.45 -24.37
CA ARG A 176 28.64 20.26 -23.17
C ARG A 176 27.18 20.71 -23.15
N ARG A 177 26.64 21.11 -24.30
CA ARG A 177 25.23 21.51 -24.43
C ARG A 177 24.31 20.31 -24.25
N MET A 178 24.68 19.15 -24.78
CA MET A 178 23.92 17.91 -24.59
C MET A 178 23.86 17.51 -23.12
N LEU A 179 24.99 17.57 -22.40
CA LEU A 179 25.03 17.27 -20.97
C LEU A 179 24.19 18.27 -20.17
N LEU A 180 24.29 19.57 -20.47
CA LEU A 180 23.47 20.60 -19.82
C LEU A 180 21.97 20.34 -20.03
N ILE A 181 21.54 20.08 -21.27
CA ILE A 181 20.13 19.81 -21.60
C ILE A 181 19.66 18.52 -20.91
N GLY A 182 20.43 17.44 -21.00
CA GLY A 182 20.10 16.17 -20.36
C GLY A 182 19.98 16.29 -18.84
N SER A 183 20.92 16.99 -18.20
CA SER A 183 20.86 17.22 -16.74
C SER A 183 19.66 18.07 -16.33
N ILE A 184 19.30 19.11 -17.09
CA ILE A 184 18.09 19.90 -16.84
C ILE A 184 16.85 19.02 -16.95
N PHE A 185 16.77 18.19 -18.00
CA PHE A 185 15.66 17.25 -18.17
C PHE A 185 15.54 16.31 -16.96
N VAL A 186 16.62 15.61 -16.60
CA VAL A 186 16.62 14.65 -15.49
C VAL A 186 16.28 15.33 -14.16
N PHE A 187 16.85 16.51 -13.90
CA PHE A 187 16.57 17.27 -12.67
C PHE A 187 15.10 17.66 -12.57
N PHE A 188 14.54 18.32 -13.59
CA PHE A 188 13.14 18.73 -13.56
C PHE A 188 12.18 17.53 -13.57
N SER A 189 12.54 16.45 -14.26
CA SER A 189 11.77 15.21 -14.23
C SER A 189 11.71 14.64 -12.82
N GLY A 190 12.86 14.42 -12.18
CA GLY A 190 12.93 13.93 -10.81
C GLY A 190 12.27 14.87 -9.80
N PHE A 191 12.41 16.18 -9.98
CA PHE A 191 11.78 17.18 -9.12
C PHE A 191 10.25 17.14 -9.22
N ILE A 192 9.69 17.10 -10.43
CA ILE A 192 8.25 17.02 -10.64
C ILE A 192 7.71 15.68 -10.12
N TYR A 193 8.40 14.57 -10.40
CA TYR A 193 8.04 13.27 -9.86
C TYR A 193 8.05 13.25 -8.33
N PHE A 194 9.05 13.86 -7.70
CA PHE A 194 9.09 14.05 -6.25
C PHE A 194 7.90 14.87 -5.73
N LEU A 195 7.56 15.99 -6.38
CA LEU A 195 6.38 16.79 -6.02
C LEU A 195 5.09 15.99 -6.15
N PHE A 196 4.95 15.15 -7.18
CA PHE A 196 3.80 14.26 -7.32
C PHE A 196 3.75 13.20 -6.25
N MET A 197 4.87 12.55 -5.93
CA MET A 197 4.95 11.59 -4.83
C MET A 197 4.57 12.24 -3.50
N LEU A 198 5.05 13.45 -3.23
CA LEU A 198 4.69 14.23 -2.05
C LEU A 198 3.19 14.58 -2.02
N ALA A 199 2.64 15.00 -3.15
CA ALA A 199 1.21 15.30 -3.27
C ALA A 199 0.35 14.05 -3.08
N LEU A 200 0.69 12.92 -3.73
CA LEU A 200 0.01 11.64 -3.57
C LEU A 200 0.05 11.16 -2.12
N PHE A 201 1.20 11.28 -1.48
CA PHE A 201 1.41 10.88 -0.09
C PHE A 201 0.53 11.66 0.89
N GLY A 202 0.20 12.93 0.62
CA GLY A 202 -0.76 13.72 1.41
C GLY A 202 -2.22 13.56 0.98
N VAL A 203 -2.50 13.46 -0.33
CA VAL A 203 -3.85 13.42 -0.89
C VAL A 203 -4.52 12.06 -0.65
N PHE A 204 -3.78 10.95 -0.68
CA PHE A 204 -4.37 9.63 -0.47
C PHE A 204 -4.91 9.45 0.95
N TYR A 205 -4.23 10.01 1.97
CA TYR A 205 -4.75 10.08 3.34
C TYR A 205 -6.05 10.89 3.42
N GLY A 206 -6.09 12.05 2.77
CA GLY A 206 -7.29 12.89 2.72
C GLY A 206 -8.47 12.21 2.00
N ILE A 207 -8.22 11.48 0.91
CA ILE A 207 -9.25 10.78 0.15
C ILE A 207 -9.73 9.51 0.87
N PHE A 208 -8.83 8.77 1.53
CA PHE A 208 -9.18 7.62 2.38
C PHE A 208 -10.14 8.00 3.51
N LEU A 209 -9.97 9.21 4.08
CA LEU A 209 -10.88 9.72 5.12
C LEU A 209 -12.26 10.16 4.59
N ILE A 210 -12.40 10.43 3.30
CA ILE A 210 -13.59 11.10 2.74
C ILE A 210 -14.39 10.18 1.78
N THR A 211 -13.79 9.09 1.28
CA THR A 211 -14.38 8.35 0.15
C THR A 211 -14.31 6.83 0.34
N GLU A 212 -15.31 6.31 1.02
CA GLU A 212 -15.77 4.91 1.13
C GLU A 212 -16.17 4.26 -0.22
N GLN A 213 -15.67 4.75 -1.37
CA GLN A 213 -16.21 4.39 -2.68
C GLN A 213 -15.16 4.27 -3.80
N HIS A 214 -14.05 3.60 -3.49
CA HIS A 214 -12.97 3.27 -4.44
C HIS A 214 -13.45 2.49 -5.69
N SER A 215 -14.55 1.75 -5.58
CA SER A 215 -15.10 0.94 -6.69
C SER A 215 -15.63 1.79 -7.84
N ILE A 216 -16.25 2.94 -7.56
CA ILE A 216 -16.87 3.78 -8.60
C ILE A 216 -15.78 4.45 -9.46
N ILE A 217 -14.72 4.96 -8.84
CA ILE A 217 -13.62 5.62 -9.56
C ILE A 217 -12.94 4.63 -10.52
N SER A 218 -12.69 3.40 -10.07
CA SER A 218 -12.07 2.37 -10.91
C SER A 218 -12.96 1.98 -12.10
N ILE A 219 -14.27 1.84 -11.90
CA ILE A 219 -15.23 1.54 -12.97
C ILE A 219 -15.28 2.68 -13.99
N VAL A 220 -15.30 3.93 -13.54
CA VAL A 220 -15.33 5.12 -14.41
C VAL A 220 -14.05 5.22 -15.24
N VAL A 221 -12.88 5.12 -14.61
CA VAL A 221 -11.58 5.18 -15.31
C VAL A 221 -11.42 4.01 -16.27
N GLY A 222 -11.77 2.79 -15.85
CA GLY A 222 -11.75 1.60 -16.70
C GLY A 222 -12.67 1.74 -17.91
N SER A 223 -13.87 2.31 -17.73
CA SER A 223 -14.82 2.56 -18.83
C SER A 223 -14.27 3.57 -19.84
N ILE A 224 -13.68 4.67 -19.37
CA ILE A 224 -13.03 5.67 -20.23
C ILE A 224 -11.86 5.03 -21.01
N ALA A 225 -11.03 4.22 -20.35
CA ALA A 225 -9.93 3.51 -20.98
C ALA A 225 -10.41 2.53 -22.06
N LEU A 226 -11.50 1.79 -21.82
CA LEU A 226 -12.12 0.91 -22.81
C LEU A 226 -12.66 1.67 -24.02
N ILE A 227 -13.27 2.85 -23.81
CA ILE A 227 -13.76 3.69 -24.90
C ILE A 227 -12.60 4.20 -25.75
N ILE A 228 -11.56 4.76 -25.12
CA ILE A 228 -10.37 5.27 -25.82
C ILE A 228 -9.62 4.13 -26.53
N GLY A 229 -9.45 2.99 -25.87
CA GLY A 229 -8.86 1.79 -26.43
C GLY A 229 -9.64 1.27 -27.64
N GLY A 230 -10.97 1.19 -27.53
CA GLY A 230 -11.86 0.80 -28.62
C GLY A 230 -11.79 1.77 -29.81
N LEU A 231 -11.69 3.08 -29.55
CA LEU A 231 -11.48 4.09 -30.61
C LEU A 231 -10.13 3.91 -31.30
N ASN A 232 -9.06 3.61 -30.56
CA ASN A 232 -7.73 3.33 -31.14
C ASN A 232 -7.73 2.04 -32.00
N VAL A 233 -8.40 0.98 -31.53
CA VAL A 233 -8.55 -0.27 -32.32
C VAL A 233 -9.41 -0.04 -33.56
N LYS A 234 -10.52 0.70 -33.45
CA LYS A 234 -11.34 1.10 -34.61
C LYS A 234 -10.51 1.90 -35.61
N ASP A 235 -9.74 2.88 -35.15
CA ASP A 235 -8.93 3.73 -36.01
C ASP A 235 -7.83 2.94 -36.73
N PHE A 236 -7.35 1.83 -36.16
CA PHE A 236 -6.43 0.89 -36.84
C PHE A 236 -7.09 0.17 -38.03
N PHE A 237 -8.31 -0.37 -37.86
CA PHE A 237 -8.99 -1.14 -38.92
C PHE A 237 -9.76 -0.26 -39.93
N TYR A 238 -10.31 0.87 -39.49
CA TYR A 238 -11.13 1.77 -40.30
C TYR A 238 -10.61 3.21 -40.23
N LEU A 239 -9.42 3.41 -40.80
CA LEU A 239 -8.70 4.68 -40.80
C LEU A 239 -9.61 5.83 -41.30
N LYS A 240 -9.90 6.79 -40.41
CA LYS A 240 -10.61 8.06 -40.70
C LYS A 240 -12.10 7.94 -41.10
N LYS A 241 -12.79 6.84 -40.81
CA LYS A 241 -14.26 6.78 -40.90
C LYS A 241 -14.90 6.98 -39.52
N GLY A 242 -15.75 8.00 -39.39
CA GLY A 242 -16.46 8.37 -38.15
C GLY A 242 -15.63 9.18 -37.14
N PRO A 243 -16.04 9.25 -35.85
CA PRO A 243 -15.27 9.92 -34.81
C PRO A 243 -13.91 9.21 -34.67
N SER A 244 -12.83 9.99 -34.75
CA SER A 244 -11.46 9.51 -34.68
C SER A 244 -10.69 10.41 -33.73
N ALA A 245 -9.88 9.81 -32.87
CA ALA A 245 -8.98 10.52 -31.97
C ALA A 245 -7.73 11.05 -32.71
N SER A 246 -7.59 10.73 -34.00
CA SER A 246 -6.47 11.17 -34.81
C SER A 246 -6.58 12.65 -35.18
N ILE A 247 -5.45 13.36 -35.05
CA ILE A 247 -5.31 14.77 -35.41
C ILE A 247 -5.74 15.00 -36.88
N PRO A 248 -6.66 15.95 -37.14
CA PRO A 248 -7.05 16.31 -38.51
C PRO A 248 -5.85 16.74 -39.36
N ASN A 249 -5.77 16.22 -40.60
CA ASN A 249 -4.66 16.51 -41.53
C ASN A 249 -4.42 18.02 -41.75
N SER A 250 -5.48 18.83 -41.69
CA SER A 250 -5.42 20.29 -41.86
C SER A 250 -4.70 21.01 -40.71
N LYS A 251 -4.80 20.54 -39.47
CA LYS A 251 -4.11 21.13 -38.30
C LYS A 251 -2.67 20.60 -38.16
N LYS A 252 -2.41 19.40 -38.68
CA LYS A 252 -1.09 18.73 -38.63
C LYS A 252 0.01 19.59 -39.27
N GLN A 253 -0.19 20.08 -40.50
CA GLN A 253 0.83 20.90 -41.18
C GLN A 253 1.17 22.22 -40.45
N LYS A 254 0.16 22.89 -39.87
CA LYS A 254 0.35 24.15 -39.14
C LYS A 254 1.08 23.94 -37.81
N LEU A 255 0.80 22.81 -37.15
CA LEU A 255 1.51 22.37 -35.93
C LEU A 255 2.98 22.02 -36.23
N PHE A 256 3.25 21.20 -37.24
CA PHE A 256 4.61 20.81 -37.64
C PHE A 256 5.45 22.01 -38.12
N LYS A 257 4.85 22.99 -38.82
CA LYS A 257 5.54 24.24 -39.19
C LYS A 257 5.94 25.06 -37.95
N ARG A 258 5.05 25.19 -36.95
CA ARG A 258 5.37 25.88 -35.69
C ARG A 258 6.46 25.16 -34.90
N MET A 259 6.37 23.83 -34.80
CA MET A 259 7.38 23.02 -34.12
C MET A 259 8.75 23.15 -34.81
N ARG A 260 8.85 23.06 -36.14
CA ARG A 260 10.11 23.29 -36.85
C ARG A 260 10.69 24.68 -36.62
N LYS A 261 9.85 25.72 -36.58
CA LYS A 261 10.33 27.09 -36.33
C LYS A 261 10.93 27.24 -34.93
N ILE A 262 10.43 26.50 -33.94
CA ILE A 262 10.96 26.49 -32.56
C ILE A 262 12.24 25.65 -32.47
N VAL A 263 12.27 24.47 -33.10
CA VAL A 263 13.42 23.55 -33.08
C VAL A 263 14.63 24.09 -33.87
N ASN A 264 14.39 24.87 -34.92
CA ASN A 264 15.47 25.36 -35.80
C ASN A 264 16.18 26.64 -35.29
N ILE A 265 15.84 27.10 -34.09
CA ILE A 265 16.53 28.23 -33.44
C ILE A 265 17.64 27.64 -32.57
N SER A 266 18.89 27.70 -33.05
CA SER A 266 20.11 27.22 -32.36
C SER A 266 20.51 28.07 -31.13
N TYR A 267 19.54 28.61 -30.39
CA TYR A 267 19.78 29.50 -29.26
C TYR A 267 19.47 28.77 -27.94
N LEU A 268 20.49 28.65 -27.09
CA LEU A 268 20.50 27.86 -25.85
C LEU A 268 19.26 28.02 -24.95
N PRO A 269 18.78 29.25 -24.68
CA PRO A 269 17.58 29.49 -23.88
C PRO A 269 16.30 28.78 -24.38
N TYR A 270 16.06 28.73 -25.69
CA TYR A 270 14.87 28.04 -26.21
C TYR A 270 14.96 26.52 -26.04
N MET A 271 16.17 25.95 -26.15
CA MET A 271 16.38 24.53 -25.86
C MET A 271 16.13 24.23 -24.38
N ILE A 272 16.56 25.11 -23.47
CA ILE A 272 16.31 24.96 -22.03
C ILE A 272 14.80 25.00 -21.74
N ILE A 273 14.09 26.02 -22.23
CA ILE A 273 12.64 26.15 -22.06
C ILE A 273 11.91 24.94 -22.65
N GLY A 274 12.29 24.51 -23.86
CA GLY A 274 11.72 23.34 -24.52
C GLY A 274 11.95 22.05 -23.72
N THR A 275 13.11 21.92 -23.08
CA THR A 275 13.47 20.77 -22.25
C THR A 275 12.65 20.73 -20.96
N ILE A 276 12.47 21.87 -20.29
CA ILE A 276 11.64 21.95 -19.07
C ILE A 276 10.18 21.64 -19.42
N ALA A 277 9.65 22.22 -20.49
CA ALA A 277 8.30 21.94 -20.95
C ALA A 277 8.12 20.46 -21.32
N LEU A 278 9.12 19.86 -21.98
CA LEU A 278 9.14 18.42 -22.28
C LEU A 278 9.13 17.59 -21.00
N ALA A 279 9.93 17.93 -19.99
CA ALA A 279 9.98 17.24 -18.70
C ALA A 279 8.61 17.30 -17.99
N VAL A 280 7.98 18.47 -17.92
CA VAL A 280 6.63 18.63 -17.32
C VAL A 280 5.61 17.77 -18.05
N PHE A 281 5.60 17.83 -19.39
CA PHE A 281 4.66 17.07 -20.20
C PHE A 281 4.88 15.56 -20.04
N ALA A 282 6.14 15.12 -20.07
CA ALA A 282 6.52 13.73 -19.88
C ALA A 282 6.00 13.17 -18.55
N ASN A 283 6.32 13.83 -17.43
CA ASN A 283 5.92 13.37 -16.10
C ASN A 283 4.40 13.40 -15.90
N THR A 284 3.72 14.37 -16.53
CA THR A 284 2.25 14.43 -16.50
C THR A 284 1.63 13.23 -17.20
N TYR A 285 2.15 12.85 -18.37
CA TYR A 285 1.67 11.69 -19.12
C TYR A 285 2.05 10.37 -18.44
N GLU A 286 3.28 10.28 -17.94
CA GLU A 286 3.79 9.13 -17.19
C GLU A 286 2.93 8.86 -15.95
N LEU A 287 2.52 9.90 -15.22
CA LEU A 287 1.61 9.76 -14.09
C LEU A 287 0.32 9.02 -14.47
N PHE A 288 -0.26 9.27 -15.65
CA PHE A 288 -1.46 8.54 -16.08
C PHE A 288 -1.16 7.10 -16.53
N CYS A 289 0.04 6.84 -17.06
CA CYS A 289 0.44 5.53 -17.57
C CYS A 289 0.87 4.55 -16.46
N THR A 290 1.48 5.05 -15.38
CA THR A 290 2.09 4.23 -14.32
C THR A 290 1.74 4.67 -12.89
N MET A 291 0.66 5.46 -12.70
CA MET A 291 0.20 5.97 -11.39
C MET A 291 0.27 4.97 -10.23
N MET A 292 -0.04 3.70 -10.53
CA MET A 292 -0.11 2.63 -9.53
C MET A 292 1.23 2.37 -8.83
N LEU A 293 2.36 2.54 -9.51
CA LEU A 293 3.70 2.31 -8.93
C LEU A 293 4.04 3.34 -7.83
N PRO A 294 3.96 4.67 -8.09
CA PRO A 294 3.99 5.71 -7.07
C PRO A 294 3.09 5.41 -5.86
N VAL A 295 1.84 5.01 -6.12
CA VAL A 295 0.85 4.76 -5.07
C VAL A 295 1.26 3.60 -4.19
N ILE A 296 1.59 2.44 -4.75
CA ILE A 296 2.03 1.27 -3.98
C ILE A 296 3.31 1.58 -3.20
N TYR A 297 4.23 2.34 -3.81
CA TYR A 297 5.47 2.69 -3.15
C TYR A 297 5.22 3.58 -1.91
N THR A 298 4.31 4.54 -1.99
CA THR A 298 3.99 5.42 -0.85
C THR A 298 3.06 4.78 0.17
N SER A 299 2.12 3.92 -0.23
CA SER A 299 1.13 3.30 0.67
C SER A 299 1.61 2.01 1.33
N GLU A 300 2.42 1.20 0.63
CA GLU A 300 2.86 -0.11 1.13
C GLU A 300 4.35 -0.10 1.50
N VAL A 301 5.21 0.38 0.60
CA VAL A 301 6.66 0.24 0.78
C VAL A 301 7.17 1.16 1.88
N LEU A 302 6.86 2.46 1.85
CA LEU A 302 7.36 3.40 2.85
C LEU A 302 6.91 3.07 4.30
N PRO A 303 5.64 2.69 4.56
CA PRO A 303 5.20 2.34 5.92
C PRO A 303 5.90 1.11 6.51
N ILE A 304 6.26 0.10 5.70
CA ILE A 304 7.01 -1.08 6.19
C ILE A 304 8.35 -0.68 6.83
N TYR A 305 8.96 0.42 6.36
CA TYR A 305 10.22 0.96 6.90
C TYR A 305 10.00 2.03 7.98
N GLY A 306 8.77 2.24 8.45
CA GLY A 306 8.44 3.28 9.44
C GLY A 306 8.55 4.71 8.89
N LEU A 307 8.58 4.88 7.57
CA LEU A 307 8.62 6.17 6.88
C LEU A 307 7.20 6.60 6.47
N SER A 308 6.28 6.54 7.43
CA SER A 308 4.93 7.10 7.33
C SER A 308 4.94 8.54 7.84
N ILE A 309 4.13 9.45 7.25
CA ILE A 309 3.94 10.82 7.77
C ILE A 309 3.34 10.84 9.17
N HIS A 310 2.83 9.71 9.65
CA HIS A 310 2.18 9.58 10.94
C HIS A 310 2.98 8.65 11.85
N ASN A 311 4.07 9.19 12.41
CA ASN A 311 4.60 8.83 13.72
C ASN A 311 4.13 9.86 14.74
#